data_AF-A0A7X9BTU0-F1
#
_entry.id   AF-A0A7X9BTU0-F1
#
_cell.length_a   1.000
_cell.length_b   1.000
_cell.length_c   1.000
_cell.angle_alpha   90.00
_cell.angle_beta   90.00
_cell.angle_gamma   90.00
#
_symmetry.space_group_name_H-M   'P 1'
#
loop_
_entity.id
_entity.type
_entity.pdbx_description
1 polymer ?
#
loop_
_entity_poly.entity_id
_entity_poly.type
_entity_poly.pdbx_seq_one_letter_code
_entity_poly.pdbx_strand_id
1 'polypeptide(L)'
;MDIASIIGILLFIMPGIMAEKISGRMDFPSKDKSSDFKDIINGILLSLPVMLIAGVITFWQYGVKSLTGFKAYIDDFSFIMWFAFYVFSSAICIGLLKGITKDFWISLVNKIRNYYKKLSIDDKSCWRKLFLEDAYNNEEDRTKYPKYIVIELNGKTYEGFALSYSLPNEELEIALETPENMVCYPEFKNYLSSEKIYVNIEKGIIIKCYDTKKLNEYLDNLTNNLNHQIS
;
A
#
# COMPACT_ATOMS: atom_id res chain seq x y z
N MET A 1 -13.71 -27.54 -27.92
CA MET A 1 -13.66 -26.06 -28.04
C MET A 1 -12.61 -25.76 -29.09
N ASP A 2 -12.94 -24.95 -30.09
CA ASP A 2 -12.02 -24.66 -31.19
C ASP A 2 -10.82 -23.84 -30.69
N ILE A 3 -9.61 -24.12 -31.20
CA ILE A 3 -8.36 -23.44 -30.80
C ILE A 3 -8.49 -21.93 -31.06
N ALA A 4 -9.17 -21.55 -32.14
CA ALA A 4 -9.47 -20.15 -32.45
C ALA A 4 -10.31 -19.46 -31.35
N SER A 5 -11.24 -20.20 -30.72
CA SER A 5 -12.06 -19.66 -29.63
C SER A 5 -11.22 -19.45 -28.36
N ILE A 6 -10.28 -20.34 -28.07
CA ILE A 6 -9.34 -20.20 -26.94
C ILE A 6 -8.45 -18.98 -27.13
N ILE A 7 -7.87 -18.82 -28.32
CA ILE A 7 -7.00 -17.69 -28.67
C ILE A 7 -7.78 -16.37 -28.61
N GLY A 8 -9.02 -16.34 -29.10
CA GLY A 8 -9.89 -15.16 -29.04
C GLY A 8 -10.21 -14.72 -27.61
N ILE A 9 -10.52 -15.68 -26.71
CA ILE A 9 -10.76 -15.40 -25.30
C ILE A 9 -9.49 -14.87 -24.62
N LEU A 10 -8.32 -15.46 -24.91
CA LEU A 10 -7.03 -15.01 -24.39
C LEU A 10 -6.70 -13.58 -24.82
N LEU A 11 -6.90 -13.24 -26.10
CA LEU A 11 -6.71 -11.88 -26.61
C LEU A 11 -7.64 -10.86 -25.96
N PHE A 12 -8.83 -11.29 -25.55
CA PHE A 12 -9.77 -10.42 -24.85
C PHE A 12 -9.43 -10.22 -23.37
N ILE A 13 -8.88 -11.22 -22.69
CA ILE A 13 -8.66 -11.18 -21.24
C ILE A 13 -7.26 -10.66 -20.89
N MET A 14 -6.23 -11.06 -21.65
CA MET A 14 -4.83 -10.72 -21.39
C MET A 14 -4.56 -9.21 -21.22
N PRO A 15 -5.13 -8.31 -22.05
CA PRO A 15 -4.86 -6.88 -21.92
C PRO A 15 -5.33 -6.31 -20.59
N GLY A 16 -6.47 -6.77 -20.08
CA GLY A 16 -7.00 -6.32 -18.81
C GLY A 16 -6.25 -6.91 -17.61
N ILE A 17 -5.81 -8.18 -17.69
CA ILE A 17 -4.88 -8.75 -16.69
C ILE A 17 -3.57 -7.95 -16.66
N MET A 18 -3.07 -7.55 -17.82
CA MET A 18 -1.86 -6.73 -17.91
C MET A 18 -2.06 -5.34 -17.31
N ALA A 19 -3.19 -4.68 -17.58
CA ALA A 19 -3.54 -3.42 -16.94
C ALA A 19 -3.63 -3.55 -15.41
N GLU A 20 -4.20 -4.65 -14.89
CA GLU A 20 -4.24 -4.93 -13.45
C GLU A 20 -2.83 -5.07 -12.87
N LYS A 21 -1.95 -5.83 -13.52
CA LYS A 21 -0.56 -5.99 -13.09
C LYS A 21 0.22 -4.68 -13.12
N ILE A 22 -0.01 -3.83 -14.11
CA ILE A 22 0.62 -2.49 -14.19
C ILE A 22 0.12 -1.62 -13.04
N SER A 23 -1.21 -1.57 -12.83
CA SER A 23 -1.81 -0.83 -11.72
C SER A 23 -1.27 -1.30 -10.37
N GLY A 24 -1.20 -2.61 -10.14
CA GLY A 24 -0.68 -3.18 -8.90
C GLY A 24 0.81 -2.92 -8.69
N ARG A 25 1.61 -2.82 -9.76
CA ARG A 25 3.04 -2.45 -9.65
C ARG A 25 3.28 -0.97 -9.43
N MET A 26 2.35 -0.11 -9.84
CA MET A 26 2.40 1.32 -9.48
C MET A 26 1.97 1.58 -8.05
N ASP A 27 1.13 0.71 -7.49
CA ASP A 27 0.71 0.73 -6.09
C ASP A 27 1.82 0.15 -5.19
N PHE A 28 2.96 0.86 -5.08
CA PHE A 28 4.02 0.56 -4.13
C PHE A 28 3.61 0.92 -2.70
N PRO A 29 3.93 0.09 -1.68
CA PRO A 29 3.57 -1.30 -1.50
C PRO A 29 2.13 -1.40 -0.94
N SER A 30 1.20 -1.95 -1.70
CA SER A 30 -0.12 -2.31 -1.18
C SER A 30 -0.02 -3.58 -0.30
N LYS A 31 -0.32 -3.42 0.99
CA LYS A 31 -0.26 -4.47 2.05
C LYS A 31 -1.10 -5.72 1.78
N ASP A 32 -2.07 -5.65 0.88
CA ASP A 32 -2.99 -6.74 0.63
C ASP A 32 -2.51 -7.56 -0.56
N LYS A 33 -2.12 -8.82 -0.30
CA LYS A 33 -2.02 -9.84 -1.33
C LYS A 33 -3.43 -10.03 -1.90
N SER A 34 -3.71 -9.40 -3.03
CA SER A 34 -4.97 -9.60 -3.74
C SER A 34 -5.13 -11.10 -4.02
N SER A 35 -6.32 -11.64 -3.77
CA SER A 35 -6.62 -13.01 -4.16
C SER A 35 -6.45 -13.12 -5.67
N ASP A 36 -5.74 -14.15 -6.16
CA ASP A 36 -5.55 -14.41 -7.59
C ASP A 36 -6.89 -14.37 -8.36
N PHE A 37 -7.97 -14.83 -7.72
CA PHE A 37 -9.32 -14.77 -8.27
C PHE A 37 -9.83 -13.34 -8.46
N LYS A 38 -9.59 -12.46 -7.47
CA LYS A 38 -9.97 -11.04 -7.53
C LYS A 38 -9.21 -10.32 -8.65
N ASP A 39 -7.92 -10.64 -8.82
CA ASP A 39 -7.10 -10.06 -9.87
C ASP A 39 -7.53 -10.51 -11.26
N ILE A 40 -7.92 -11.77 -11.40
CA ILE A 40 -8.46 -12.28 -12.67
C ILE A 40 -9.80 -11.61 -12.99
N ILE A 41 -10.73 -11.50 -12.03
CA ILE A 41 -12.02 -10.83 -12.25
C ILE A 41 -11.83 -9.35 -12.60
N ASN A 42 -10.99 -8.64 -11.84
CA ASN A 42 -10.69 -7.24 -12.12
C ASN A 42 -10.01 -7.07 -13.48
N GLY A 43 -9.10 -7.98 -13.83
CA GLY A 43 -8.46 -8.01 -15.14
C GLY A 43 -9.48 -8.19 -16.27
N ILE A 44 -10.42 -9.12 -16.13
CA ILE A 44 -11.51 -9.29 -17.12
C ILE A 44 -12.37 -8.02 -17.22
N LEU A 45 -12.71 -7.39 -16.10
CA LEU A 45 -13.50 -6.16 -16.12
C LEU A 45 -12.75 -4.98 -16.75
N LEU A 46 -11.44 -4.87 -16.53
CA LEU A 46 -10.59 -3.86 -17.14
C LEU A 46 -10.33 -4.10 -18.63
N SER A 47 -10.49 -5.33 -19.12
CA SER A 47 -10.30 -5.58 -20.54
C SER A 47 -11.41 -4.95 -21.39
N LEU A 48 -12.62 -4.80 -20.85
CA LEU A 48 -13.74 -4.13 -21.50
C LEU A 48 -13.42 -2.69 -21.94
N PRO A 49 -13.00 -1.77 -21.06
CA PRO A 49 -12.62 -0.42 -21.47
C PRO A 49 -11.38 -0.39 -22.36
N VAL A 50 -10.40 -1.29 -22.16
CA VAL A 50 -9.23 -1.40 -23.05
C VAL A 50 -9.66 -1.73 -24.48
N MET A 51 -10.51 -2.73 -24.64
CA MET A 51 -11.02 -3.16 -25.94
C MET A 51 -11.92 -2.10 -26.59
N LEU A 52 -12.68 -1.36 -25.79
CA LEU A 52 -13.53 -0.27 -26.27
C LEU A 52 -12.68 0.87 -26.82
N ILE A 53 -11.62 1.30 -26.11
CA ILE A 53 -10.70 2.33 -26.58
C ILE A 53 -9.98 1.88 -27.86
N ALA A 54 -9.42 0.67 -27.88
CA ALA A 54 -8.75 0.13 -29.06
C ALA A 54 -9.72 0.01 -30.26
N GLY A 55 -10.98 -0.37 -30.01
CA GLY A 55 -12.04 -0.41 -31.01
C GLY A 55 -12.38 0.96 -31.58
N VAL A 56 -12.45 2.00 -30.74
CA VAL A 56 -12.67 3.38 -31.19
C VAL A 56 -11.50 3.87 -32.03
N ILE A 57 -10.26 3.63 -31.61
CA ILE A 57 -9.07 4.04 -32.37
C ILE A 57 -9.03 3.36 -33.74
N THR A 58 -9.31 2.05 -33.79
CA THR A 58 -9.35 1.31 -35.05
C THR A 58 -10.52 1.70 -35.96
N PHE A 59 -11.68 2.06 -35.41
CA PHE A 59 -12.76 2.67 -36.18
C PHE A 59 -12.29 3.96 -36.87
N TRP A 60 -11.54 4.81 -36.17
CA TRP A 60 -11.07 6.09 -36.72
C TRP A 60 -10.05 5.91 -37.85
N GLN A 61 -9.15 4.94 -37.72
CA GLN A 61 -8.06 4.74 -38.69
C GLN A 61 -8.48 3.89 -39.90
N TYR A 62 -9.25 2.81 -39.68
CA TYR A 62 -9.61 1.84 -40.71
C TYR A 62 -11.07 1.92 -41.14
N GLY A 63 -11.89 2.77 -40.50
CA GLY A 63 -13.30 2.95 -40.85
C GLY A 63 -14.18 1.73 -40.55
N VAL A 64 -13.70 0.79 -39.74
CA VAL A 64 -14.39 -0.47 -39.44
C VAL A 64 -15.60 -0.21 -38.53
N LYS A 65 -16.80 -0.18 -39.11
CA LYS A 65 -18.05 0.14 -38.37
C LYS A 65 -18.81 -1.06 -37.81
N SER A 66 -18.41 -2.28 -38.18
CA SER A 66 -19.14 -3.50 -37.83
C SER A 66 -18.20 -4.66 -37.51
N LEU A 67 -18.70 -5.62 -36.73
CA LEU A 67 -18.00 -6.88 -36.44
C LEU A 67 -17.67 -7.68 -37.71
N THR A 68 -18.52 -7.61 -38.73
CA THR A 68 -18.28 -8.27 -40.01
C THR A 68 -17.13 -7.61 -40.77
N GLY A 69 -17.05 -6.27 -40.75
CA GLY A 69 -15.90 -5.55 -41.29
C GLY A 69 -14.62 -5.88 -40.54
N PHE A 70 -14.68 -5.98 -39.20
CA PHE A 70 -13.54 -6.36 -38.38
C PHE A 70 -12.97 -7.73 -38.75
N LYS A 71 -13.85 -8.73 -38.97
CA LYS A 71 -13.45 -10.06 -39.44
C LYS A 71 -12.76 -10.02 -40.80
N ALA A 72 -13.18 -9.15 -41.71
CA ALA A 72 -12.55 -9.04 -43.02
C ALA A 72 -11.10 -8.51 -42.96
N TYR A 73 -10.76 -7.72 -41.93
CA TYR A 73 -9.40 -7.22 -41.71
C TYR A 73 -8.55 -8.13 -40.80
N ILE A 74 -9.13 -9.17 -40.21
CA ILE A 74 -8.40 -10.05 -39.28
C ILE A 74 -7.32 -10.88 -40.00
N ASP A 75 -7.49 -11.11 -41.30
CA ASP A 75 -6.50 -11.82 -42.12
C ASP A 75 -5.35 -10.89 -42.58
N ASP A 76 -5.47 -9.57 -42.35
CA ASP A 76 -4.40 -8.61 -42.61
C ASP A 76 -3.45 -8.51 -41.42
N PHE A 77 -2.22 -8.99 -41.61
CA PHE A 77 -1.18 -8.95 -40.58
C PHE A 77 -0.88 -7.53 -40.09
N SER A 78 -0.94 -6.52 -40.97
CA SER A 78 -0.68 -5.13 -40.61
C SER A 78 -1.79 -4.60 -39.69
N PHE A 79 -3.05 -4.94 -39.98
CA PHE A 79 -4.18 -4.62 -39.11
C PHE A 79 -4.03 -5.27 -37.74
N ILE A 80 -3.69 -6.57 -37.68
CA ILE A 80 -3.47 -7.29 -36.41
C ILE A 80 -2.38 -6.60 -35.57
N MET A 81 -1.26 -6.24 -36.18
CA MET A 81 -0.14 -5.59 -35.48
C MET A 81 -0.52 -4.23 -34.90
N TRP A 82 -1.22 -3.38 -35.68
CA TRP A 82 -1.70 -2.08 -35.19
C TRP A 82 -2.77 -2.23 -34.11
N PHE A 83 -3.71 -3.16 -34.29
CA PHE A 83 -4.74 -3.44 -33.28
C PHE A 83 -4.10 -3.90 -31.96
N ALA A 84 -3.16 -4.85 -32.02
CA ALA A 84 -2.42 -5.31 -30.84
C ALA A 84 -1.67 -4.16 -30.15
N PHE A 85 -1.03 -3.27 -30.93
CA PHE A 85 -0.36 -2.09 -30.39
C PHE A 85 -1.34 -1.14 -29.67
N TYR A 86 -2.54 -0.90 -30.22
CA TYR A 86 -3.55 -0.06 -29.56
C TYR A 86 -4.10 -0.68 -28.30
N VAL A 87 -4.36 -1.99 -28.31
CA VAL A 87 -4.80 -2.74 -27.13
C VAL A 87 -3.73 -2.64 -26.03
N PHE A 88 -2.46 -2.86 -26.37
CA PHE A 88 -1.36 -2.79 -25.43
C PHE A 88 -1.16 -1.38 -24.84
N SER A 89 -1.16 -0.37 -25.71
CA SER A 89 -1.02 1.04 -25.29
C SER A 89 -2.19 1.47 -24.40
N SER A 90 -3.41 1.08 -24.74
CA SER A 90 -4.62 1.37 -23.95
C SER A 90 -4.58 0.66 -22.59
N ALA A 91 -4.09 -0.58 -22.54
CA ALA A 91 -3.90 -1.32 -21.29
C ALA A 91 -2.89 -0.63 -20.37
N ILE A 92 -1.78 -0.12 -20.91
CA ILE A 92 -0.82 0.68 -20.15
C ILE A 92 -1.50 1.95 -19.63
N CYS A 93 -2.13 2.75 -20.49
CA CYS A 93 -2.77 3.99 -20.09
C CYS A 93 -3.84 3.79 -19.01
N ILE A 94 -4.70 2.77 -19.15
CA ILE A 94 -5.72 2.43 -18.15
C ILE A 94 -5.06 1.96 -16.84
N GLY A 95 -4.02 1.12 -16.92
CA GLY A 95 -3.28 0.68 -15.74
C GLY A 95 -2.66 1.85 -14.98
N LEU A 96 -2.04 2.80 -15.70
CA LEU A 96 -1.47 4.03 -15.12
C LEU A 96 -2.55 4.91 -14.48
N LEU A 97 -3.65 5.16 -15.19
CA LEU A 97 -4.77 5.96 -14.70
C LEU A 97 -5.39 5.34 -13.46
N LYS A 98 -5.61 4.01 -13.45
CA LYS A 98 -6.15 3.30 -12.29
C LYS A 98 -5.23 3.44 -11.07
N GLY A 99 -3.92 3.29 -11.25
CA GLY A 99 -2.95 3.46 -10.17
C GLY A 99 -2.99 4.86 -9.55
N ILE A 100 -3.00 5.91 -10.38
CA ILE A 100 -2.96 7.31 -9.91
C ILE A 100 -4.30 7.76 -9.31
N THR A 101 -5.42 7.28 -9.84
CA THR A 101 -6.75 7.79 -9.46
C THR A 101 -7.27 7.23 -8.13
N LYS A 102 -6.66 6.18 -7.58
CA LYS A 102 -7.10 5.56 -6.32
C LYS A 102 -7.22 6.58 -5.17
N ASP A 103 -6.17 7.37 -4.95
CA ASP A 103 -6.15 8.39 -3.90
C ASP A 103 -7.16 9.52 -4.16
N PHE A 104 -7.32 9.90 -5.43
CA PHE A 104 -8.31 10.91 -5.83
C PHE A 104 -9.74 10.46 -5.51
N TRP A 105 -10.09 9.21 -5.84
CA TRP A 105 -11.40 8.65 -5.54
C TRP A 105 -11.64 8.52 -4.03
N ILE A 106 -10.66 8.05 -3.27
CA ILE A 106 -10.75 7.98 -1.80
C ILE A 106 -10.97 9.38 -1.22
N SER A 107 -10.22 10.38 -1.66
CA SER A 107 -10.37 11.78 -1.24
C SER A 107 -11.76 12.34 -1.58
N LEU A 108 -12.26 12.07 -2.80
CA LEU A 108 -13.58 12.52 -3.23
C LEU A 108 -14.70 11.86 -2.41
N VAL A 109 -14.62 10.55 -2.20
CA VAL A 109 -15.56 9.82 -1.34
C VAL A 109 -15.52 10.35 0.09
N ASN A 110 -14.33 10.64 0.63
CA ASN A 110 -14.17 11.22 1.96
C ASN A 110 -14.77 12.62 2.09
N LYS A 111 -14.66 13.47 1.06
CA LYS A 111 -15.35 14.77 1.03
C LYS A 111 -16.88 14.60 1.13
N ILE A 112 -17.44 13.68 0.36
CA ILE A 112 -18.89 13.39 0.40
C ILE A 112 -19.27 12.82 1.77
N ARG A 113 -18.50 11.87 2.32
CA ARG A 113 -18.77 11.27 3.63
C ARG A 113 -18.70 12.31 4.76
N ASN A 114 -17.72 13.20 4.73
CA ASN A 114 -17.60 14.30 5.70
C ASN A 114 -18.81 15.24 5.63
N TYR A 115 -19.32 15.54 4.44
CA TYR A 115 -20.55 16.31 4.27
C TYR A 115 -21.75 15.64 4.98
N TYR A 116 -21.84 14.30 4.91
CA TYR A 116 -22.84 13.51 5.64
C TYR A 116 -22.45 13.14 7.08
N LYS A 117 -21.40 13.74 7.66
CA LYS A 117 -20.87 13.43 9.00
C LYS A 117 -20.57 11.93 9.22
N LYS A 118 -20.20 11.23 8.16
CA LYS A 118 -19.76 9.83 8.21
C LYS A 118 -18.25 9.77 8.35
N LEU A 119 -17.76 8.78 9.11
CA LEU A 119 -16.33 8.49 9.27
C LEU A 119 -15.64 8.40 7.90
N SER A 120 -14.49 9.05 7.74
CA SER A 120 -13.65 8.94 6.56
C SER A 120 -13.15 7.51 6.39
N ILE A 121 -13.07 7.06 5.14
CA ILE A 121 -12.42 5.81 4.75
C ILE A 121 -10.93 6.12 4.66
N ASP A 122 -10.15 5.46 5.51
CA ASP A 122 -8.70 5.42 5.40
C ASP A 122 -8.33 3.97 5.05
N ASP A 123 -7.68 3.77 3.90
CA ASP A 123 -7.19 2.44 3.49
C ASP A 123 -5.89 2.08 4.24
N LYS A 124 -5.37 3.01 5.04
CA LYS A 124 -4.20 2.77 5.87
C LYS A 124 -4.61 1.99 7.11
N SER A 125 -4.05 0.78 7.23
CA SER A 125 -4.13 0.01 8.48
C SER A 125 -3.65 0.85 9.67
N CYS A 126 -4.27 0.67 10.85
CA CYS A 126 -3.78 1.26 12.10
C CYS A 126 -2.30 0.96 12.35
N TRP A 127 -1.84 -0.20 11.87
CA TRP A 127 -0.45 -0.65 11.83
C TRP A 127 0.47 0.23 11.00
N ARG A 128 0.03 0.62 9.78
CA ARG A 128 0.78 1.58 8.95
C ARG A 128 0.87 2.93 9.65
N LYS A 129 -0.22 3.39 10.28
CA LYS A 129 -0.20 4.64 11.02
C LYS A 129 0.79 4.60 12.20
N LEU A 130 0.78 3.51 12.97
CA LEU A 130 1.68 3.31 14.11
C LEU A 130 3.16 3.26 13.71
N PHE A 131 3.49 2.43 12.72
CA PHE A 131 4.88 2.10 12.38
C PHE A 131 5.49 2.96 11.25
N LEU A 132 4.66 3.50 10.35
CA LEU A 132 5.15 4.16 9.13
C LEU A 132 4.70 5.62 8.98
N GLU A 133 3.72 6.13 9.74
CA GLU A 133 3.28 7.53 9.57
C GLU A 133 3.56 8.35 10.82
N ASP A 134 3.15 7.86 11.99
CA ASP A 134 3.51 8.47 13.27
C ASP A 134 5.03 8.33 13.55
N ALA A 135 5.76 7.48 12.82
CA ALA A 135 7.21 7.36 12.89
C ALA A 135 7.95 8.17 11.80
N TYR A 136 7.26 8.59 10.74
CA TYR A 136 7.86 9.14 9.51
C TYR A 136 7.53 10.62 9.31
N ASN A 137 6.40 11.10 9.86
CA ASN A 137 5.98 12.49 9.81
C ASN A 137 6.84 13.46 10.64
N ASN A 138 7.79 12.95 11.44
CA ASN A 138 8.85 13.73 12.06
C ASN A 138 10.19 13.25 11.50
N GLU A 139 10.59 13.74 10.32
CA GLU A 139 11.89 13.39 9.72
C GLU A 139 13.09 13.78 10.62
N GLU A 140 12.91 14.75 11.52
CA GLU A 140 13.90 15.09 12.56
C GLU A 140 13.96 14.09 13.74
N ASP A 141 12.92 13.26 13.97
CA ASP A 141 12.86 12.34 15.13
C ASP A 141 13.38 10.92 14.84
N ARG A 142 13.49 10.50 13.58
CA ARG A 142 13.75 9.09 13.23
C ARG A 142 15.04 8.54 13.80
N THR A 143 16.06 9.38 13.87
CA THR A 143 17.38 8.99 14.37
C THR A 143 17.54 9.25 15.85
N LYS A 144 16.71 10.12 16.44
CA LYS A 144 16.92 10.54 17.81
C LYS A 144 16.16 9.66 18.81
N TYR A 145 14.92 9.24 18.51
CA TYR A 145 14.04 8.71 19.56
C TYR A 145 13.22 7.47 19.16
N PRO A 146 13.71 6.24 19.42
CA PRO A 146 12.89 5.05 19.24
C PRO A 146 11.69 5.06 20.19
N LYS A 147 10.55 4.53 19.73
CA LYS A 147 9.32 4.42 20.55
C LYS A 147 9.41 3.23 21.48
N TYR A 148 8.90 3.37 22.70
CA TYR A 148 8.74 2.24 23.62
C TYR A 148 7.38 1.59 23.40
N ILE A 149 7.38 0.28 23.15
CA ILE A 149 6.19 -0.49 22.79
C ILE A 149 6.01 -1.66 23.74
N VAL A 150 4.79 -1.84 24.22
CA VAL A 150 4.36 -3.01 24.99
C VAL A 150 3.30 -3.75 24.19
N ILE A 151 3.53 -5.03 23.90
CA ILE A 151 2.66 -5.91 23.13
C ILE A 151 2.14 -7.01 24.06
N GLU A 152 0.83 -7.07 24.24
CA GLU A 152 0.16 -8.18 24.91
C GLU A 152 -0.45 -9.10 23.85
N LEU A 153 0.03 -10.34 23.81
CA LEU A 153 -0.39 -11.38 22.86
C LEU A 153 -0.65 -12.67 23.63
N ASN A 154 -1.89 -13.18 23.57
CA ASN A 154 -2.28 -14.45 24.20
C ASN A 154 -1.88 -14.56 25.69
N GLY A 155 -2.02 -13.46 26.44
CA GLY A 155 -1.67 -13.39 27.87
C GLY A 155 -0.17 -13.29 28.17
N LYS A 156 0.69 -13.19 27.15
CA LYS A 156 2.11 -12.86 27.30
C LYS A 156 2.36 -11.40 26.95
N THR A 157 3.20 -10.74 27.74
CA THR A 157 3.58 -9.34 27.53
C THR A 157 5.02 -9.27 27.05
N TYR A 158 5.24 -8.53 25.97
CA TYR A 158 6.55 -8.25 25.38
C TYR A 158 6.75 -6.73 25.41
N GLU A 159 7.89 -6.25 25.89
CA GLU A 159 8.16 -4.82 26.02
C GLU A 159 9.58 -4.47 25.56
N GLY A 160 9.75 -3.28 24.96
CA GLY A 160 11.05 -2.78 24.55
C GLY A 160 10.96 -1.57 23.61
N PHE A 161 12.12 -1.04 23.23
CA PHE A 161 12.22 -0.01 22.21
C PHE A 161 12.15 -0.65 20.82
N ALA A 162 11.30 -0.09 19.97
CA ALA A 162 11.15 -0.53 18.60
C ALA A 162 12.25 0.11 17.73
N LEU A 163 13.38 -0.59 17.62
CA LEU A 163 14.57 -0.12 16.90
C LEU A 163 14.51 -0.48 15.40
N SER A 164 13.89 -1.61 15.06
CA SER A 164 13.81 -2.11 13.68
C SER A 164 12.40 -2.61 13.37
N TYR A 165 11.97 -2.32 12.14
CA TYR A 165 10.68 -2.73 11.59
C TYR A 165 10.92 -3.43 10.26
N SER A 166 10.14 -4.47 9.96
CA SER A 166 10.15 -5.09 8.64
C SER A 166 9.79 -4.10 7.54
N LEU A 167 10.41 -4.25 6.37
CA LEU A 167 10.01 -3.52 5.20
C LEU A 167 8.59 -3.95 4.76
N PRO A 168 7.84 -3.09 4.05
CA PRO A 168 6.45 -3.41 3.68
C PRO A 168 6.26 -4.65 2.80
N ASN A 169 7.34 -5.15 2.18
CA ASN A 169 7.39 -6.33 1.33
C ASN A 169 7.86 -7.60 2.08
N GLU A 170 8.09 -7.51 3.38
CA GLU A 170 8.53 -8.62 4.25
C GLU A 170 7.40 -9.06 5.19
N GLU A 171 7.57 -10.23 5.81
CA GLU A 171 6.70 -10.62 6.91
C GLU A 171 6.80 -9.57 8.03
N LEU A 172 5.65 -9.15 8.56
CA LEU A 172 5.60 -8.06 9.54
C LEU A 172 6.18 -8.53 10.88
N GLU A 173 7.41 -8.14 11.12
CA GLU A 173 8.17 -8.38 12.34
C GLU A 173 8.57 -7.04 12.97
N ILE A 174 8.75 -7.08 14.30
CA ILE A 174 9.23 -5.95 15.08
C ILE A 174 10.27 -6.45 16.06
N ALA A 175 11.44 -5.82 16.05
CA ALA A 175 12.47 -6.07 17.05
C ALA A 175 12.26 -5.11 18.22
N LEU A 176 11.91 -5.66 19.38
CA LEU A 176 11.82 -4.93 20.63
C LEU A 176 13.11 -5.17 21.43
N GLU A 177 13.92 -4.13 21.58
CA GLU A 177 15.21 -4.21 22.25
C GLU A 177 15.28 -3.18 23.38
N THR A 178 16.01 -3.50 24.44
CA THR A 178 16.38 -2.50 25.45
C THR A 178 17.85 -2.18 25.25
N PRO A 179 18.21 -0.93 24.87
CA PRO A 179 19.61 -0.55 24.71
C PRO A 179 20.40 -0.86 25.98
N GLU A 180 21.63 -1.37 25.83
CA GLU A 180 22.47 -1.79 26.97
C GLU A 180 22.60 -0.69 28.03
N ASN A 181 22.73 0.56 27.60
CA ASN A 181 22.85 1.72 28.48
C ASN A 181 21.60 1.95 29.35
N MET A 182 20.41 1.54 28.89
CA MET A 182 19.17 1.69 29.65
C MET A 182 18.95 0.59 30.68
N VAL A 183 19.66 -0.54 30.57
CA VAL A 183 19.59 -1.63 31.57
C VAL A 183 20.04 -1.12 32.95
N CYS A 184 20.96 -0.14 32.96
CA CYS A 184 21.49 0.47 34.17
C CYS A 184 20.56 1.52 34.82
N TYR A 185 19.48 1.95 34.15
CA TYR A 185 18.59 3.03 34.60
C TYR A 185 17.10 2.62 34.57
N PRO A 186 16.66 1.61 35.34
CA PRO A 186 15.29 1.08 35.27
C PRO A 186 14.19 2.12 35.53
N GLU A 187 14.52 3.23 36.20
CA GLU A 187 13.64 4.37 36.43
C GLU A 187 13.20 5.11 35.15
N PHE A 188 13.82 4.83 34.00
CA PHE A 188 13.46 5.42 32.70
C PHE A 188 11.97 5.28 32.38
N LYS A 189 11.32 4.20 32.85
CA LYS A 189 9.89 3.93 32.65
C LYS A 189 8.99 5.04 33.21
N ASN A 190 9.43 5.75 34.24
CA ASN A 190 8.67 6.86 34.85
C ASN A 190 8.60 8.10 33.92
N TYR A 191 9.48 8.17 32.93
CA TYR A 191 9.56 9.25 31.97
C TYR A 191 8.88 8.91 30.64
N LEU A 192 8.30 7.70 30.51
CA LEU A 192 7.44 7.35 29.39
C LEU A 192 6.11 8.10 29.52
N SER A 193 5.73 8.80 28.45
CA SER A 193 4.54 9.66 28.44
C SER A 193 3.47 9.16 27.46
N SER A 194 2.30 9.81 27.51
CA SER A 194 1.04 9.55 26.76
C SER A 194 0.94 8.21 26.02
N GLU A 195 0.05 7.36 26.51
CA GLU A 195 -0.22 6.04 25.95
C GLU A 195 -1.20 6.13 24.77
N LYS A 196 -0.75 5.69 23.58
CA LYS A 196 -1.67 5.33 22.49
C LYS A 196 -1.87 3.82 22.52
N ILE A 197 -3.12 3.39 22.69
CA ILE A 197 -3.48 1.96 22.74
C ILE A 197 -4.10 1.55 21.39
N TYR A 198 -3.57 0.48 20.81
CA TYR A 198 -4.08 -0.16 19.61
C TYR A 198 -4.54 -1.57 19.97
N VAL A 199 -5.76 -1.93 19.56
CA VAL A 199 -6.36 -3.23 19.88
C VAL A 199 -6.76 -3.93 18.60
N ASN A 200 -6.22 -5.13 18.37
CA ASN A 200 -6.73 -6.06 17.38
C ASN A 200 -7.69 -7.03 18.08
N ILE A 201 -8.99 -6.78 17.92
CA ILE A 201 -10.06 -7.54 18.59
C ILE A 201 -10.08 -9.00 18.11
N GLU A 202 -9.87 -9.23 16.81
CA GLU A 202 -9.93 -10.58 16.22
C GLU A 202 -8.77 -11.47 16.65
N LYS A 203 -7.58 -10.88 16.78
CA LYS A 203 -6.35 -11.62 17.12
C LYS A 203 -5.99 -11.55 18.60
N GLY A 204 -6.76 -10.82 19.42
CA GLY A 204 -6.50 -10.64 20.84
C GLY A 204 -5.15 -9.96 21.13
N ILE A 205 -4.74 -9.01 20.28
CA ILE A 205 -3.45 -8.31 20.40
C ILE A 205 -3.70 -6.90 20.92
N ILE A 206 -3.03 -6.51 22.00
CA ILE A 206 -3.06 -5.14 22.52
C ILE A 206 -1.65 -4.57 22.39
N ILE A 207 -1.53 -3.38 21.83
CA ILE A 207 -0.26 -2.66 21.73
C ILE A 207 -0.40 -1.30 22.38
N LYS A 208 0.49 -1.04 23.32
CA LYS A 208 0.64 0.24 24.01
C LYS A 208 1.89 0.89 23.49
N CYS A 209 1.74 2.04 22.85
CA CYS A 209 2.83 2.83 22.33
C CYS A 209 3.01 4.07 23.22
N TYR A 210 4.19 4.23 23.77
CA TYR A 210 4.54 5.34 24.65
C TYR A 210 5.37 6.38 23.91
N ASP A 211 5.13 7.65 24.23
CA ASP A 211 5.95 8.76 23.75
C ASP A 211 7.22 8.87 24.62
N THR A 212 8.38 8.78 23.98
CA THR A 212 9.70 8.79 24.61
C THR A 212 10.32 10.19 24.73
N LYS A 213 9.67 11.26 24.24
CA LYS A 213 10.21 12.63 24.28
C LYS A 213 10.72 13.05 25.67
N LYS A 214 9.93 12.86 26.72
CA LYS A 214 10.33 13.20 28.10
C LYS A 214 11.49 12.35 28.62
N LEU A 215 11.55 11.09 28.22
CA LEU A 215 12.69 10.23 28.52
C LEU A 215 13.96 10.78 27.86
N ASN A 216 13.86 11.25 26.63
CA ASN A 216 15.03 11.77 25.94
C ASN A 216 15.53 13.10 26.53
N GLU A 217 14.62 13.98 26.95
CA GLU A 217 15.00 15.19 27.71
C GLU A 217 15.75 14.82 29.00
N TYR A 218 15.32 13.76 29.68
CA TYR A 218 16.02 13.25 30.87
C TYR A 218 17.42 12.70 30.53
N LEU A 219 17.57 11.91 29.47
CA LEU A 219 18.85 11.36 29.02
C LEU A 219 19.83 12.45 28.54
N ASP A 220 19.34 13.46 27.82
CA ASP A 220 20.14 14.62 27.38
C ASP A 220 20.65 15.41 28.61
N ASN A 221 19.80 15.60 29.63
CA ASN A 221 20.20 16.26 30.88
C ASN A 221 21.25 15.46 31.67
N LEU A 222 21.11 14.14 31.76
CA LEU A 222 22.11 13.27 32.40
C LEU A 222 23.47 13.38 31.71
N THR A 223 23.47 13.36 30.36
CA THR A 223 24.69 13.42 29.56
C THR A 223 25.41 14.77 29.73
N ASN A 224 24.65 15.87 29.73
CA ASN A 224 25.20 17.22 29.94
C ASN A 224 25.77 17.40 31.36
N ASN A 225 25.11 16.85 32.39
CA ASN A 225 25.59 16.92 33.77
C ASN A 225 26.86 16.09 33.99
N LEU A 226 26.98 14.93 33.35
CA LEU A 226 28.19 14.10 33.38
C LEU A 226 29.38 14.81 32.72
N ASN A 227 29.18 15.45 31.57
CA ASN A 227 30.23 16.18 30.87
C ASN A 227 30.74 17.40 31.66
N HIS A 228 29.88 18.06 32.44
CA HIS A 228 30.26 19.17 33.31
C HIS A 228 31.03 18.76 34.57
N GLN A 229 30.95 17.50 35.00
CA GLN A 229 31.72 17.00 36.16
C GLN A 229 33.11 16.50 35.77
N ILE A 230 33.36 16.28 34.47
CA ILE A 230 34.63 15.76 33.94
C ILE A 230 35.51 16.90 33.38
N SER A 231 34.94 18.09 33.13
CA SER A 231 35.63 19.33 32.75
C SER A 231 36.09 20.16 33.96
#